data_AF-A0A2T4DEI9-F1
#
_entry.id   AF-A0A2T4DEI9-F1
#
_cell.length_a   1.000
_cell.length_b   1.000
_cell.length_c   1.000
_cell.angle_alpha   90.00
_cell.angle_beta   90.00
_cell.angle_gamma   90.00
#
_symmetry.space_group_name_H-M   'P 1'
#
loop_
_entity.id
_entity.type
_entity.pdbx_description
1 polymer ?
#
loop_
_entity_poly.entity_id
_entity_poly.type
_entity_poly.pdbx_seq_one_letter_code
_entity_poly.pdbx_strand_id
1 'polypeptide(L)'
;MPLTPLHFGVLAPVNHFLPGKVSLVSFTLINLWMDGNAILYYGFGLSRPELHGPTTHSLLASLILASILAAIGFRSRKWVIGAYLGGVTHVLLDMLVHSEMQPLYPIHWNPFYVGLMEPLSLILLPFMIWFLVQFSRDAVKCFRRRDGSS
;
A
#
# COMPACT_ATOMS: atom_id res chain seq x y z
N MET A 1 8.02 -11.90 5.65
CA MET A 1 7.35 -10.60 5.47
C MET A 1 6.16 -10.85 4.56
N PRO A 2 4.93 -10.41 4.88
CA PRO A 2 3.92 -10.32 3.86
C PRO A 2 4.46 -9.30 2.84
N LEU A 3 4.79 -9.77 1.64
CA LEU A 3 5.17 -8.86 0.56
C LEU A 3 3.98 -7.92 0.28
N THR A 4 4.29 -6.72 -0.24
CA THR A 4 3.47 -5.79 -1.06
C THR A 4 2.10 -6.27 -1.51
N PRO A 5 1.91 -7.50 -2.06
CA PRO A 5 0.60 -7.88 -2.54
C PRO A 5 -0.50 -7.83 -1.48
N LEU A 6 -0.22 -8.19 -0.23
CA LEU A 6 -1.30 -8.37 0.75
C LEU A 6 -1.93 -7.03 1.19
N HIS A 7 -1.14 -5.96 1.25
CA HIS A 7 -1.64 -4.62 1.61
C HIS A 7 -2.60 -4.05 0.57
N PHE A 8 -2.45 -4.43 -0.71
CA PHE A 8 -3.41 -4.04 -1.76
C PHE A 8 -4.83 -4.58 -1.50
N GLY A 9 -4.96 -5.69 -0.77
CA GLY A 9 -6.24 -6.26 -0.40
C GLY A 9 -7.14 -5.28 0.37
N VAL A 10 -6.57 -4.38 1.17
CA VAL A 10 -7.35 -3.38 1.93
C VAL A 10 -8.18 -2.47 1.02
N LEU A 11 -7.72 -2.23 -0.21
CA LEU A 11 -8.42 -1.37 -1.15
C LEU A 11 -9.62 -2.07 -1.80
N ALA A 12 -9.70 -3.41 -1.81
CA ALA A 12 -10.78 -4.13 -2.49
C ALA A 12 -12.19 -3.79 -1.97
N PRO A 13 -12.47 -3.81 -0.66
CA PRO A 13 -13.76 -3.37 -0.13
C PRO A 13 -14.04 -1.90 -0.44
N VAL A 14 -13.04 -1.03 -0.29
CA VAL A 14 -13.18 0.41 -0.52
C VAL A 14 -13.54 0.68 -1.98
N ASN A 15 -12.88 0.05 -2.94
CA ASN A 15 -13.18 0.22 -4.35
C ASN A 15 -14.54 -0.40 -4.75
N HIS A 16 -14.95 -1.48 -4.10
CA HIS A 16 -16.26 -2.09 -4.34
C HIS A 16 -17.42 -1.22 -3.86
N PHE A 17 -17.35 -0.71 -2.63
CA PHE A 17 -18.43 0.08 -2.03
C PHE A 17 -18.39 1.56 -2.43
N LEU A 18 -17.21 2.11 -2.73
CA LEU A 18 -17.00 3.50 -3.09
C LEU A 18 -16.29 3.62 -4.45
N PRO A 19 -16.89 3.09 -5.54
CA PRO A 19 -16.24 3.00 -6.83
C PRO A 19 -15.82 4.39 -7.34
N GLY A 20 -14.56 4.50 -7.75
CA GLY A 20 -14.02 5.73 -8.29
C GLY A 20 -13.89 6.89 -7.30
N LYS A 21 -13.94 6.64 -5.98
CA LYS A 21 -13.60 7.66 -4.96
C LYS A 21 -12.11 7.67 -4.61
N VAL A 22 -11.44 6.53 -4.77
CA VAL A 22 -10.01 6.34 -4.49
C VAL A 22 -9.29 6.00 -5.78
N SER A 23 -8.13 6.62 -6.00
CA SER A 23 -7.27 6.30 -7.14
C SER A 23 -6.48 5.03 -6.85
N LEU A 24 -6.77 3.97 -7.61
CA LEU A 24 -6.02 2.72 -7.59
C LEU A 24 -4.54 2.95 -7.85
N VAL A 25 -4.22 3.82 -8.82
CA VAL A 25 -2.83 4.08 -9.23
C VAL A 25 -2.01 4.71 -8.11
N SER A 26 -2.51 5.78 -7.46
CA SER A 26 -1.73 6.43 -6.39
C SER A 26 -1.64 5.55 -5.15
N PHE A 27 -2.68 4.78 -4.84
CA PHE A 27 -2.65 3.80 -3.77
C PHE A 27 -1.60 2.71 -4.02
N THR A 28 -1.53 2.17 -5.24
CA THR A 28 -0.52 1.18 -5.61
C THR A 28 0.88 1.77 -5.58
N LEU A 29 1.06 3.00 -6.09
CA LEU A 29 2.37 3.65 -6.15
C LEU A 29 2.97 3.92 -4.76
N ILE A 30 2.18 4.42 -3.80
CA ILE A 30 2.71 4.68 -2.46
C ILE A 30 3.13 3.39 -1.75
N ASN A 31 2.32 2.34 -1.84
CA ASN A 31 2.64 1.02 -1.26
C ASN A 31 3.89 0.43 -1.94
N LEU A 32 4.01 0.54 -3.27
CA LEU A 32 5.20 0.10 -4.00
C LEU A 32 6.45 0.88 -3.58
N TRP A 33 6.33 2.18 -3.33
CA TRP A 33 7.43 3.01 -2.85
C TRP A 33 7.89 2.55 -1.47
N MET A 34 6.96 2.41 -0.51
CA MET A 34 7.27 2.03 0.87
C MET A 34 8.01 0.69 0.94
N ASP A 35 7.52 -0.32 0.20
CA ASP A 35 8.14 -1.63 0.10
C ASP A 35 9.33 -1.71 -0.87
N GLY A 36 9.74 -0.60 -1.47
CA GLY A 36 10.81 -0.58 -2.48
C GLY A 36 12.09 -1.25 -1.98
N ASN A 37 12.47 -1.06 -0.71
CA ASN A 37 13.64 -1.73 -0.13
C ASN A 37 13.45 -3.25 -0.03
N ALA A 38 12.27 -3.72 0.36
CA ALA A 38 11.96 -5.15 0.44
C ALA A 38 11.92 -5.79 -0.96
N ILE A 39 11.36 -5.10 -1.96
CA ILE A 39 11.35 -5.55 -3.36
C ILE A 39 12.77 -5.65 -3.91
N LEU A 40 13.62 -4.64 -3.66
CA LEU A 40 15.02 -4.67 -4.10
C LEU A 40 15.82 -5.78 -3.42
N TYR A 41 15.57 -6.02 -2.13
CA TYR A 41 16.25 -7.08 -1.38
C TYR A 41 15.81 -8.48 -1.83
N TYR A 42 14.52 -8.79 -1.77
CA TYR A 42 14.01 -10.12 -2.09
C TYR A 42 13.91 -10.40 -3.58
N GLY A 43 13.65 -9.37 -4.40
CA GLY A 43 13.49 -9.52 -5.85
C GLY A 43 14.81 -9.46 -6.62
N PHE A 44 15.77 -8.65 -6.17
CA PHE A 44 17.02 -8.39 -6.90
C PHE A 44 18.28 -8.73 -6.10
N GLY A 45 18.15 -9.21 -4.86
CA GLY A 45 19.29 -9.59 -4.01
C GLY A 45 20.15 -8.40 -3.55
N LEU A 46 19.64 -7.17 -3.63
CA LEU A 46 20.38 -5.98 -3.26
C LEU A 46 20.32 -5.78 -1.75
N SER A 47 21.46 -5.96 -1.06
CA SER A 47 21.59 -5.75 0.38
C SER A 47 21.20 -4.30 0.76
N ARG A 48 20.05 -4.15 1.40
CA ARG A 48 19.57 -2.88 1.98
C ARG A 48 19.51 -3.07 3.51
N PRO A 49 20.17 -2.21 4.30
CA PRO A 49 20.31 -2.43 5.75
C PRO A 49 19.01 -2.23 6.54
N GLU A 50 18.01 -1.53 6.00
CA GLU A 50 16.75 -1.24 6.71
C GLU A 50 15.52 -1.54 5.85
N LEU A 51 14.79 -2.60 6.19
CA LEU A 51 13.55 -2.99 5.53
C LEU A 51 12.35 -2.17 6.08
N HIS A 52 12.30 -1.92 7.39
CA HIS A 52 11.26 -1.13 8.07
C HIS A 52 11.84 0.03 8.89
N GLY A 53 12.80 0.77 8.32
CA GLY A 53 13.44 1.91 8.99
C GLY A 53 12.46 3.07 9.28
N PRO A 54 12.75 3.93 10.26
CA PRO A 54 11.89 5.06 10.65
C PRO A 54 11.70 6.09 9.52
N THR A 55 12.58 6.09 8.53
CA THR A 55 12.57 6.99 7.37
C THR A 55 11.47 6.69 6.36
N THR A 56 10.95 5.47 6.33
CA THR A 56 9.87 5.05 5.42
C THR A 56 8.65 4.50 6.17
N HIS A 57 8.87 3.83 7.30
CA HIS A 57 7.85 3.08 8.04
C HIS A 57 7.51 3.72 9.41
N SER A 58 7.73 5.03 9.57
CA SER A 58 7.07 5.79 10.64
C SER A 58 5.78 6.43 10.12
N LEU A 59 4.81 6.67 11.00
CA LEU A 59 3.55 7.32 10.62
C LEU A 59 3.81 8.71 10.01
N LEU A 60 4.75 9.46 10.61
CA LEU A 60 5.15 10.77 10.08
C LEU A 60 5.82 10.64 8.71
N ALA A 61 6.77 9.72 8.54
CA ALA A 61 7.43 9.50 7.25
C ALA A 61 6.42 9.08 6.16
N SER A 62 5.50 8.17 6.48
CA SER A 62 4.45 7.76 5.57
C SER A 62 3.55 8.93 5.14
N LEU A 63 3.16 9.81 6.06
CA LEU A 63 2.41 11.02 5.73
C LEU A 63 3.21 11.98 4.85
N ILE A 64 4.51 12.12 5.07
CA ILE A 64 5.39 12.93 4.23
C ILE A 64 5.49 12.34 2.82
N LEU A 65 5.74 11.03 2.69
CA LEU A 65 5.80 10.34 1.40
C LEU A 65 4.45 10.42 0.66
N ALA A 66 3.34 10.19 1.38
CA ALA A 66 2.00 10.37 0.84
C ALA A 66 1.74 11.81 0.39
N SER A 67 2.24 12.81 1.12
CA SER A 67 2.15 14.23 0.74
C SER A 67 2.92 14.53 -0.55
N ILE A 68 4.13 13.99 -0.68
CA ILE A 68 4.96 14.10 -1.90
C ILE A 68 4.20 13.50 -3.08
N LEU A 69 3.70 12.27 -2.95
CA LEU A 69 2.94 11.63 -4.02
C LEU A 69 1.63 12.37 -4.31
N ALA A 70 0.92 12.84 -3.28
CA ALA A 70 -0.31 13.61 -3.41
C ALA A 70 -0.08 14.92 -4.16
N ALA A 71 1.07 15.59 -3.94
CA ALA A 71 1.42 16.82 -4.63
C ALA A 71 1.55 16.64 -6.15
N ILE A 72 2.02 15.48 -6.63
CA ILE A 72 2.12 15.19 -8.08
C ILE A 72 0.74 15.23 -8.76
N GLY A 73 -0.29 14.76 -8.07
CA GLY A 73 -1.67 14.68 -8.58
C GLY A 73 -2.67 15.55 -7.83
N PHE A 74 -2.23 16.67 -7.23
CA PHE A 74 -3.00 17.45 -6.25
C PHE A 74 -4.38 17.91 -6.76
N ARG A 75 -4.52 18.08 -8.08
CA ARG A 75 -5.78 18.48 -8.73
C ARG A 75 -6.87 17.41 -8.65
N SER A 76 -6.50 16.15 -8.44
CA SER A 76 -7.42 15.01 -8.35
C SER A 76 -7.63 14.61 -6.90
N ARG A 77 -8.84 14.87 -6.35
CA ARG A 77 -9.20 14.44 -4.99
C ARG A 77 -9.01 12.93 -4.78
N LYS A 78 -9.34 12.13 -5.80
CA LYS A 78 -9.21 10.67 -5.78
C LYS A 78 -7.75 10.23 -5.64
N TRP A 79 -6.85 10.97 -6.30
CA TRP A 79 -5.41 10.73 -6.24
C TRP A 79 -4.86 10.97 -4.84
N VAL A 80 -5.19 12.14 -4.27
CA VAL A 80 -4.78 12.52 -2.92
C VAL A 80 -5.27 11.49 -1.91
N ILE A 81 -6.56 11.13 -1.96
CA ILE A 81 -7.13 10.11 -1.06
C ILE A 81 -6.42 8.77 -1.23
N GLY A 82 -6.12 8.34 -2.46
CA GLY A 82 -5.39 7.08 -2.71
C GLY A 82 -3.99 7.06 -2.12
N ALA A 83 -3.25 8.17 -2.23
CA ALA A 83 -1.90 8.28 -1.67
C ALA A 83 -1.91 8.19 -0.13
N TYR A 84 -2.78 8.95 0.53
CA TYR A 84 -2.88 8.90 2.00
C TYR A 84 -3.44 7.58 2.51
N LEU A 85 -4.51 7.08 1.89
CA LEU A 85 -5.10 5.80 2.30
C LEU A 85 -4.08 4.67 2.15
N GLY A 86 -3.32 4.65 1.05
CA GLY A 86 -2.27 3.66 0.84
C GLY A 86 -1.18 3.74 1.89
N GLY A 87 -0.57 4.91 2.08
CA GLY A 87 0.53 5.06 3.05
C GLY A 87 0.11 4.76 4.49
N VAL A 88 -1.08 5.22 4.91
CA VAL A 88 -1.58 4.97 6.26
C VAL A 88 -1.93 3.50 6.48
N THR A 89 -2.68 2.89 5.56
CA THR A 89 -3.06 1.46 5.71
C THR A 89 -1.84 0.55 5.67
N HIS A 90 -0.82 0.89 4.88
CA HIS A 90 0.45 0.18 4.85
C HIS A 90 1.13 0.14 6.23
N VAL A 91 1.38 1.32 6.81
CA VAL A 91 1.97 1.45 8.17
C VAL A 91 1.12 0.76 9.23
N LEU A 92 -0.21 0.91 9.16
CA LEU A 92 -1.11 0.31 10.15
C LEU A 92 -1.07 -1.22 10.13
N LEU A 93 -0.93 -1.84 8.96
CA LEU A 93 -0.80 -3.29 8.87
C LEU A 93 0.58 -3.74 9.35
N ASP A 94 1.64 -3.06 8.92
CA ASP A 94 3.01 -3.44 9.28
C ASP A 94 3.27 -3.32 10.78
N MET A 95 2.73 -2.29 11.43
CA MET A 95 2.97 -2.12 12.87
C MET A 95 2.31 -3.22 13.71
N LEU A 96 1.31 -3.95 13.20
CA LEU A 96 0.74 -5.10 13.91
C LEU A 96 1.61 -6.36 13.77
N VAL A 97 2.49 -6.37 12.77
CA VAL A 97 3.14 -7.54 12.18
C VAL A 97 4.65 -7.54 12.39
N HIS A 98 5.28 -6.37 12.46
CA HIS A 98 6.72 -6.16 12.49
C HIS A 98 7.17 -5.57 13.82
N SER A 99 7.90 -6.33 14.63
CA SER A 99 8.39 -5.89 15.95
C SER A 99 9.50 -4.84 15.85
N GLU A 100 10.23 -4.83 14.74
CA GLU A 100 11.36 -3.94 14.46
C GLU A 100 10.93 -2.54 14.00
N MET A 101 9.66 -2.37 13.64
CA MET A 101 9.14 -1.13 13.09
C MET A 101 9.06 -0.02 14.15
N GLN A 102 9.29 1.24 13.76
CA GLN A 102 9.22 2.39 14.65
C GLN A 102 8.09 3.35 14.21
N PRO A 103 6.81 2.96 14.38
CA PRO A 103 5.67 3.72 13.85
C PRO A 103 5.56 5.13 14.46
N LEU A 104 5.96 5.28 15.73
CA LEU A 104 5.89 6.52 16.50
C LEU A 104 7.28 7.14 16.76
N TYR A 105 8.23 6.99 15.83
CA TYR A 105 9.55 7.62 15.93
C TYR A 105 9.46 9.08 16.40
N PRO A 106 10.21 9.52 17.43
CA PRO A 106 11.45 8.94 17.97
C PRO A 106 11.28 7.81 19.00
N ILE A 107 10.07 7.31 19.25
CA ILE A 107 9.91 6.09 20.05
C ILE A 107 10.53 4.92 19.28
N HIS A 108 11.56 4.28 19.86
CA HIS A 108 12.39 3.28 19.19
C HIS A 108 11.82 1.85 19.18
N TRP A 109 10.62 1.64 19.71
CA TRP A 109 9.97 0.34 19.80
C TRP A 109 8.55 0.41 19.24
N ASN A 110 7.99 -0.74 18.87
CA ASN A 110 6.64 -0.82 18.34
C ASN A 110 5.61 -1.17 19.44
N PRO A 111 4.77 -0.22 19.88
CA PRO A 111 3.72 -0.48 20.87
C PRO A 111 2.54 -1.28 20.36
N PHE A 112 2.39 -1.37 19.04
CA PHE A 112 1.24 -2.02 18.40
C PHE A 112 1.56 -3.43 17.92
N TYR A 113 2.79 -3.91 18.12
CA TYR A 113 3.18 -5.25 17.69
C TYR A 113 2.42 -6.31 18.49
N VAL A 114 1.70 -7.15 17.75
CA VAL A 114 0.86 -8.23 18.30
C VAL A 114 1.15 -9.59 17.66
N GLY A 115 2.12 -9.65 16.74
CA GLY A 115 2.52 -10.90 16.08
C GLY A 115 1.46 -11.47 15.14
N LEU A 116 0.56 -10.65 14.59
CA LEU A 116 -0.56 -11.07 13.75
C LEU A 116 -0.17 -11.48 12.31
N MET A 117 1.11 -11.76 12.04
CA MET A 117 1.65 -12.17 10.74
C MET A 117 0.74 -13.17 10.00
N GLU A 118 0.52 -14.33 10.61
CA GLU A 118 -0.23 -15.45 10.01
C GLU A 118 -1.73 -15.16 9.85
N PRO A 119 -2.49 -14.77 10.90
CA PRO A 119 -3.93 -14.51 10.75
C PRO A 119 -4.21 -13.35 9.80
N LEU A 120 -3.39 -12.29 9.83
CA LEU A 120 -3.57 -11.15 8.95
C LEU A 120 -3.30 -11.53 7.48
N SER A 121 -2.27 -12.34 7.22
CA SER A 121 -1.97 -12.83 5.87
C SER A 121 -3.10 -13.70 5.31
N LEU A 122 -3.68 -14.59 6.14
CA LEU A 122 -4.81 -15.44 5.75
C LEU A 122 -6.06 -14.61 5.39
N ILE A 123 -6.31 -13.52 6.11
CA ILE A 123 -7.44 -12.61 5.86
C ILE A 123 -7.18 -11.72 4.63
N LEU A 124 -5.97 -11.21 4.47
CA LEU A 124 -5.64 -10.31 3.36
C LEU A 124 -5.53 -11.03 2.03
N LEU A 125 -5.24 -12.33 2.01
CA LEU A 125 -5.14 -13.12 0.79
C LEU A 125 -6.43 -13.11 -0.06
N PRO A 126 -7.63 -13.44 0.45
CA PRO A 126 -8.86 -13.36 -0.32
C PRO A 126 -9.20 -11.92 -0.73
N PHE A 127 -8.87 -10.93 0.10
CA PHE A 127 -9.05 -9.52 -0.26
C PHE A 127 -8.13 -9.11 -1.40
N MET A 128 -6.92 -9.63 -1.44
CA MET A 128 -5.99 -9.40 -2.53
C MET A 128 -6.45 -10.07 -3.83
N ILE A 129 -6.93 -11.32 -3.76
CA ILE A 129 -7.55 -11.99 -4.91
C ILE A 129 -8.73 -11.16 -5.44
N TRP A 130 -9.59 -10.66 -4.53
CA TRP A 130 -10.70 -9.79 -4.90
C TRP A 130 -10.24 -8.49 -5.56
N PHE A 131 -9.18 -7.87 -5.03
CA PHE A 131 -8.56 -6.67 -5.61
C PHE A 131 -8.09 -6.93 -7.04
N LEU A 132 -7.36 -8.01 -7.28
CA LEU A 132 -6.85 -8.39 -8.60
C LEU A 132 -7.98 -8.65 -9.60
N VAL A 133 -9.08 -9.26 -9.17
CA VAL A 133 -10.28 -9.43 -10.01
C VAL A 133 -10.91 -8.09 -10.37
N GLN A 134 -11.00 -7.13 -9.44
CA GLN A 134 -11.51 -5.79 -9.74
C GLN A 134 -10.59 -5.05 -10.71
N PHE A 135 -9.29 -5.07 -10.44
CA PHE A 135 -8.28 -4.41 -11.26
C PHE A 135 -8.25 -4.96 -12.69
N SER A 136 -8.27 -6.28 -12.86
CA SER A 136 -8.32 -6.92 -14.18
C SER A 136 -9.61 -6.59 -14.95
N ARG A 137 -10.77 -6.59 -14.27
CA ARG A 137 -12.05 -6.20 -14.91
C ARG A 137 -12.02 -4.76 -15.40
N ASP A 138 -11.48 -3.84 -14.62
CA ASP A 138 -11.39 -2.43 -15.00
C ASP A 138 -10.36 -2.18 -16.10
N ALA A 139 -9.24 -2.91 -16.08
CA ALA A 139 -8.27 -2.91 -17.17
C ALA A 139 -8.90 -3.39 -18.49
N VAL A 140 -9.61 -4.53 -18.49
CA VAL A 140 -10.29 -5.08 -19.68
C VAL A 140 -11.36 -4.11 -20.22
N LYS A 141 -12.16 -3.48 -19.34
CA LYS A 141 -13.12 -2.46 -19.76
C LYS A 141 -12.45 -1.26 -20.43
N CYS A 142 -11.29 -0.84 -19.93
CA CYS A 142 -10.51 0.25 -20.49
C CYS A 142 -10.02 -0.08 -21.91
N PHE A 143 -9.47 -1.29 -22.11
CA PHE A 143 -9.06 -1.77 -23.43
C PHE A 143 -10.23 -1.81 -24.42
N ARG A 144 -11.37 -2.44 -24.04
CA ARG A 144 -12.56 -2.52 -24.92
C ARG A 144 -13.14 -1.17 -25.32
N ARG A 145 -13.06 -0.14 -24.47
CA ARG A 145 -13.53 1.21 -24.81
C ARG A 145 -12.64 1.91 -25.84
N ARG A 146 -11.36 1.54 -25.89
CA ARG A 146 -10.38 2.12 -26.82
C ARG A 146 -10.55 1.56 -28.23
N ASP A 147 -10.96 0.29 -28.34
CA ASP A 147 -11.20 -0.40 -29.62
C ASP A 147 -12.57 -0.07 -30.23
N GLY A 148 -13.56 0.32 -29.42
CA GLY A 148 -14.92 0.67 -29.87
C GLY A 148 -15.14 2.13 -30.29
N SER A 149 -14.09 2.95 -30.29
CA SER A 149 -14.14 4.37 -30.68
C SER A 149 -13.42 4.65 -32.01
N SER A 150 -13.28 3.62 -32.87
CA SER A 150 -12.75 3.72 -34.24
C SER A 150 -13.88 3.69 -35.26
#